data_AF-A0A0S8KR21-F1
#
_entry.id   AF-A0A0S8KR21-F1
#
_cell.length_a   1.000
_cell.length_b   1.000
_cell.length_c   1.000
_cell.angle_alpha   90.00
_cell.angle_beta   90.00
_cell.angle_gamma   90.00
#
_symmetry.space_group_name_H-M   'P 1'
#
loop_
_entity.id
_entity.type
_entity.pdbx_description
1 polymer ?
#
loop_
_entity_poly.entity_id
_entity_poly.type
_entity_poly.pdbx_seq_one_letter_code
_entity_poly.pdbx_strand_id
1 'polypeptide(L)' 'MCTVLGLINGSVPPICVEAVTFSDTQVVPYGLPGTPELCENVVRALQHSPAVLLQNHGLLTVGWTVRHAANHAMALER' A
#
# COMPACT_ATOMS: atom_id res chain seq x y z
N MET A 1 5.30 5.66 8.30
CA MET A 1 5.95 6.04 7.03
C MET A 1 4.97 6.24 5.88
N CYS A 2 3.97 5.36 5.70
CA CYS A 2 3.22 5.24 4.45
C CYS A 2 2.35 6.44 4.09
N THR A 3 1.70 7.08 5.06
CA THR A 3 0.94 8.32 4.80
C THR A 3 1.83 9.42 4.25
N VAL A 4 3.06 9.57 4.77
CA VAL A 4 4.02 10.57 4.28
C VAL A 4 4.44 10.24 2.85
N LEU A 5 4.74 8.97 2.54
CA LEU A 5 5.04 8.55 1.17
C LEU A 5 3.87 8.83 0.21
N GLY A 6 2.64 8.59 0.65
CA GLY A 6 1.43 8.90 -0.12
C GLY A 6 1.19 10.41 -0.32
N LEU A 7 1.69 11.28 0.57
CA LEU A 7 1.63 12.74 0.39
C LEU A 7 2.63 13.24 -0.66
N ILE A 8 3.81 12.63 -0.74
CA ILE A 8 4.90 13.06 -1.64
C ILE A 8 4.96 12.26 -2.94
N ASN A 9 4.01 11.35 -3.19
CA ASN A 9 4.04 10.40 -4.32
C ASN A 9 5.34 9.58 -4.37
N GLY A 10 5.83 9.16 -3.20
CA GLY A 10 7.04 8.35 -3.09
C GLY A 10 6.78 6.86 -3.30
N SER A 11 7.86 6.08 -3.31
CA SER A 11 7.81 4.61 -3.32
C SER A 11 8.38 4.05 -2.02
N VAL A 12 8.20 2.74 -1.79
CA VAL A 12 8.79 2.02 -0.65
C VAL A 12 10.21 1.58 -1.06
N PRO A 13 11.28 2.19 -0.51
CA PRO A 13 12.63 1.79 -0.88
C PRO A 13 13.04 0.49 -0.15
N PRO A 14 13.87 -0.38 -0.75
CA PRO A 14 14.35 -1.62 -0.13
C PRO A 14 15.47 -1.35 0.89
N ILE A 15 15.14 -0.66 1.98
CA ILE A 15 16.08 -0.23 3.04
C ILE A 15 16.31 -1.30 4.11
N CYS A 16 15.44 -2.31 4.19
CA CYS A 16 15.54 -3.46 5.08
C CYS A 16 14.94 -4.69 4.39
N VAL A 17 15.20 -5.88 4.94
CA VAL A 17 14.75 -7.16 4.37
C VAL A 17 13.23 -7.21 4.27
N GLU A 18 12.52 -6.69 5.28
CA GLU A 18 11.07 -6.61 5.30
C GLU A 18 10.52 -5.73 4.17
N ALA A 19 11.17 -4.60 3.87
CA ALA A 19 10.75 -3.65 2.84
C ALA A 19 10.88 -4.21 1.41
N VAL A 20 11.77 -5.19 1.18
CA VAL A 20 11.98 -5.79 -0.14
C VAL A 20 10.68 -6.39 -0.69
N THR A 21 9.86 -7.01 0.16
CA THR A 21 8.57 -7.61 -0.25
C THR A 21 7.58 -6.56 -0.79
N PHE A 22 7.79 -5.28 -0.46
CA PHE A 22 6.88 -4.18 -0.77
C PHE A 22 7.48 -3.18 -1.76
N SER A 23 8.64 -3.44 -2.37
CA SER A 23 9.33 -2.50 -3.26
C SER A 23 8.49 -2.10 -4.49
N ASP A 24 7.61 -3.00 -4.94
CA ASP A 24 6.73 -2.80 -6.09
C ASP A 24 5.35 -2.24 -5.69
N THR A 25 5.21 -1.73 -4.47
CA THR A 25 3.98 -1.09 -4.00
C THR A 25 3.68 0.15 -4.83
N GLN A 26 2.46 0.22 -5.36
CA GLN A 26 2.01 1.35 -6.18
C GLN A 26 1.35 2.42 -5.31
N VAL A 27 1.48 3.69 -5.72
CA VAL A 27 0.66 4.80 -5.21
C VAL A 27 -0.57 4.95 -6.09
N VAL A 28 -1.74 4.66 -5.54
CA VAL A 28 -3.02 4.90 -6.20
C VAL A 28 -3.37 6.39 -6.06
N PRO A 29 -3.65 7.10 -7.17
CA PRO A 29 -4.08 8.50 -7.12
C PRO A 29 -5.30 8.69 -6.22
N TYR A 30 -5.41 9.88 -5.64
CA TYR A 30 -6.51 10.20 -4.76
C TYR A 30 -7.84 10.04 -5.48
N GLY A 31 -8.76 9.33 -4.84
CA GLY A 31 -10.16 9.21 -5.24
C GLY A 31 -11.05 9.39 -4.02
N LEU A 32 -12.31 9.73 -4.23
CA LEU A 32 -13.27 9.85 -3.14
C LEU A 32 -13.43 8.46 -2.47
N PRO A 33 -13.32 8.37 -1.13
CA PRO A 33 -13.48 7.10 -0.44
C PRO A 33 -14.84 6.45 -0.73
N GLY A 34 -14.83 5.15 -1.03
CA GLY A 34 -16.04 4.38 -1.29
C GLY A 34 -16.53 4.41 -2.74
N THR A 35 -15.83 5.08 -3.67
CA THR A 35 -16.23 5.01 -5.09
C THR A 35 -15.72 3.75 -5.78
N PRO A 36 -16.48 3.20 -6.76
CA PRO A 36 -16.04 2.05 -7.54
C PRO A 36 -14.70 2.26 -8.24
N GLU A 37 -14.43 3.47 -8.74
CA GLU A 37 -13.20 3.79 -9.47
C GLU A 37 -11.97 3.68 -8.57
N LEU A 38 -12.07 4.13 -7.31
CA LEU A 38 -10.99 3.97 -6.34
C LEU A 38 -10.73 2.49 -6.05
N CYS A 39 -11.79 1.70 -5.85
CA CYS A 39 -11.70 0.26 -5.61
C CYS A 39 -11.03 -0.47 -6.79
N GLU A 40 -11.41 -0.17 -8.03
CA GLU A 40 -10.80 -0.77 -9.22
C GLU A 40 -9.31 -0.44 -9.34
N ASN A 41 -8.93 0.81 -9.06
CA ASN A 41 -7.54 1.23 -9.06
C ASN A 41 -6.72 0.52 -7.97
N VAL A 42 -7.30 0.35 -6.78
CA VAL A 42 -6.69 -0.43 -5.69
C VAL A 42 -6.50 -1.88 -6.09
N VAL A 43 -7.52 -2.54 -6.64
CA VAL A 43 -7.42 -3.95 -7.06
C VAL A 43 -6.36 -4.15 -8.16
N ARG A 44 -6.24 -3.19 -9.09
CA ARG A 44 -5.20 -3.21 -10.12
C ARG A 44 -3.80 -3.01 -9.53
N ALA A 45 -3.64 -2.11 -8.57
CA ALA A 45 -2.38 -1.88 -7.88
C ALA A 45 -1.91 -3.13 -7.10
N LEU A 46 -2.84 -3.82 -6.43
CA LEU A 46 -2.58 -5.04 -5.65
C LEU A 46 -2.08 -6.23 -6.49
N GLN A 47 -2.06 -6.15 -7.82
CA GLN A 47 -1.42 -7.16 -8.67
C GLN A 47 0.12 -7.13 -8.57
N HIS A 48 0.71 -6.03 -8.09
CA HIS A 48 2.17 -5.84 -8.05
C HIS A 48 2.76 -6.09 -6.66
N SER A 49 1.97 -5.90 -5.60
CA SER A 49 2.42 -5.98 -4.20
C SER A 49 1.25 -6.35 -3.30
N PRO A 50 1.49 -7.06 -2.17
CA PRO A 50 0.46 -7.30 -1.15
C PRO A 50 0.05 -6.02 -0.38
N ALA A 51 0.57 -4.87 -0.78
CA ALA A 51 0.25 -3.56 -0.24
C ALA A 51 -0.02 -2.54 -1.37
N VAL A 52 -0.75 -1.49 -1.02
CA VAL A 52 -0.96 -0.30 -1.86
C VAL A 52 -0.86 0.96 -1.00
N LEU A 53 -0.25 2.01 -1.54
CA LEU A 53 -0.30 3.35 -0.97
C LEU A 53 -1.47 4.11 -1.59
N LEU A 54 -2.28 4.73 -0.75
CA LEU A 54 -3.40 5.57 -1.16
C LEU A 54 -2.96 7.03 -1.01
N GLN A 55 -2.82 7.74 -2.13
CA GLN A 55 -2.37 9.13 -2.14
C GLN A 55 -3.24 9.98 -1.20
N ASN A 56 -2.60 10.77 -0.34
CA ASN A 56 -3.25 11.63 0.67
C ASN A 56 -4.17 10.91 1.67
N HIS A 57 -4.01 9.59 1.87
CA HIS A 57 -4.88 8.81 2.74
C HIS A 57 -4.09 7.89 3.68
N GLY A 58 -3.36 6.92 3.14
CA GLY A 58 -2.68 5.91 3.97
C GLY A 58 -2.26 4.70 3.15
N LEU A 59 -2.39 3.52 3.73
CA LEU A 59 -2.08 2.25 3.07
C LEU A 59 -3.22 1.25 3.20
N LEU A 60 -3.21 0.24 2.33
CA LEU A 60 -4.02 -0.96 2.48
C LEU A 60 -3.14 -2.18 2.20
N THR A 61 -3.30 -3.23 3.00
CA THR A 61 -2.61 -4.52 2.79
C THR A 61 -3.61 -5.65 2.67
N VAL A 62 -3.21 -6.69 1.95
CA VAL A 62 -3.94 -7.95 1.83
C VAL A 62 -3.07 -9.11 2.30
N GLY A 63 -3.73 -10.22 2.62
CA GLY A 63 -3.05 -11.46 3.00
C GLY A 63 -4.04 -12.60 3.12
N TRP A 64 -3.53 -13.83 3.15
CA TRP A 64 -4.30 -15.07 3.29
C TRP A 64 -5.19 -15.14 4.55
N THR A 65 -4.83 -14.40 5.59
CA THR A 65 -5.61 -14.26 6.83
C THR A 65 -5.55 -12.82 7.31
N VAL A 66 -6.47 -12.42 8.19
CA VAL A 66 -6.44 -11.10 8.84
C VAL A 66 -5.12 -10.86 9.57
N ARG A 67 -4.57 -11.88 10.23
CA ARG A 67 -3.26 -11.79 10.89
C ARG A 67 -2.13 -11.55 9.89
N HIS A 68 -2.16 -12.22 8.74
CA HIS A 68 -1.15 -12.04 7.70
C HIS A 68 -1.20 -10.61 7.12
N ALA A 69 -2.39 -10.11 6.80
CA ALA A 69 -2.58 -8.73 6.35
C ALA A 69 -2.10 -7.72 7.42
N ALA A 70 -2.46 -7.92 8.69
CA ALA A 70 -2.00 -7.06 9.78
C ALA A 70 -0.45 -7.07 9.93
N ASN A 71 0.18 -8.23 9.78
CA ASN A 71 1.64 -8.34 9.79
C ASN A 71 2.28 -7.56 8.63
N HIS A 72 1.69 -7.59 7.43
CA HIS A 72 2.16 -6.76 6.32
C HIS A 72 2.07 -5.26 6.65
N ALA A 73 0.93 -4.82 7.18
CA ALA A 73 0.76 -3.41 7.57
C ALA A 73 1.80 -2.98 8.62
N MET A 74 2.05 -3.82 9.63
CA MET A 74 3.05 -3.55 10.66
C MET A 74 4.49 -3.55 10.11
N ALA A 75 4.81 -4.47 9.20
CA ALA A 75 6.13 -4.53 8.58
C ALA A 75 6.41 -3.31 7.72
N LEU A 76 5.39 -2.82 7.01
CA LEU A 76 5.52 -1.70 6.09
C LEU A 76 5.52 -0.32 6.78
N GLU A 77 4.94 -0.21 7.98
CA GLU A 77 4.87 1.06 8.72
C GLU A 77 6.02 1.30 9.71
N ARG A 78 6.90 0.31 9.89
CA ARG A 78 8.11 0.44 10.71
C ARG A 78 9.13 1.36 10.06
#